data_AF-A0A947HHM1-F1
#
_entry.id   AF-A0A947HHM1-F1
#
_cell.length_a   1.000
_cell.length_b   1.000
_cell.length_c   1.000
_cell.angle_alpha   90.00
_cell.angle_beta   90.00
_cell.angle_gamma   90.00
#
_symmetry.space_group_name_H-M   'P 1'
#
loop_
_entity.id
_entity.type
_entity.pdbx_description
1 polymer ?
#
loop_
_entity_poly.entity_id
_entity_poly.type
_entity_poly.pdbx_seq_one_letter_code
_entity_poly.pdbx_strand_id
1 'polypeptide(L)'
;MDTSFFKDPEMVLGTVARMFAADGAAPAVAVLAHGAPEVVQTGYDNWNGGTYTYELLLRVPYLLHGQLGDSVAELEKSILPRVRLFLGAEDENHQLAGVSIRPAVEVDTSWRQKATTWLTGAGVNNQGRVRSLNVAPLSADGLLFRSPPEIELYRALKSAGVSFAPLPVFVRGGTTYSRIEPDFVIIQAGVVLALEVDGDTVHTETPAEAHARTRMLQHEGVNIERIHAHECATPEAAKNAVVRILAVIAKIKAART
;
A
#
# COMPACT_ATOMS: atom_id res chain seq x y z
N MET A 1 -10.84 -43.65 12.95
CA MET A 1 -11.22 -42.81 14.10
C MET A 1 -10.47 -41.53 13.91
N ASP A 2 -11.16 -40.49 13.48
CA ASP A 2 -10.58 -39.17 13.22
C ASP A 2 -10.72 -38.34 14.48
N THR A 3 -9.93 -38.69 15.49
CA THR A 3 -9.77 -37.89 16.71
C THR A 3 -8.68 -36.89 16.41
N SER A 4 -9.06 -35.78 15.79
CA SER A 4 -8.12 -34.71 15.49
C SER A 4 -7.65 -34.10 16.81
N PHE A 5 -6.50 -34.55 17.30
CA PHE A 5 -5.74 -33.99 18.43
C PHE A 5 -5.80 -32.46 18.46
N PHE A 6 -5.80 -31.86 17.27
CA PHE A 6 -6.00 -30.44 17.04
C PHE A 6 -7.41 -30.18 16.48
N LYS A 7 -8.30 -29.54 17.24
CA LYS A 7 -9.52 -28.92 16.65
C LYS A 7 -9.09 -28.01 15.49
N ASP A 8 -9.93 -27.83 14.47
CA ASP A 8 -9.63 -26.98 13.30
C ASP A 8 -8.75 -25.77 13.69
N PRO A 9 -7.46 -25.77 13.28
CA PRO A 9 -6.50 -24.78 13.74
C PRO A 9 -6.99 -23.36 13.54
N GLU A 10 -7.68 -23.07 12.44
CA GLU A 10 -8.24 -21.76 12.12
C GLU A 10 -9.24 -21.28 13.18
N MET A 11 -10.15 -22.16 13.63
CA MET A 11 -11.13 -21.82 14.67
C MET A 11 -10.47 -21.57 16.03
N VAL A 12 -9.44 -22.34 16.36
CA VAL A 12 -8.64 -22.15 17.58
C VAL A 12 -7.92 -20.81 17.54
N LEU A 13 -7.22 -20.50 16.44
CA LEU A 13 -6.53 -19.22 16.26
C LEU A 13 -7.49 -18.04 16.36
N GLY A 14 -8.67 -18.12 15.74
CA GLY A 14 -9.67 -17.06 15.83
C GLY A 14 -10.11 -16.75 17.27
N THR A 15 -10.19 -17.77 18.13
CA THR A 15 -10.52 -17.59 19.55
C THR A 15 -9.34 -17.04 20.33
N VAL A 16 -8.14 -17.59 20.14
CA VAL A 16 -6.90 -17.12 20.78
C VAL A 16 -6.59 -15.66 20.41
N ALA A 17 -6.86 -15.26 19.16
CA ALA A 17 -6.71 -13.88 18.70
C ALA A 17 -7.61 -12.92 19.49
N ARG A 18 -8.87 -13.32 19.76
CA ARG A 18 -9.79 -12.51 20.59
C ARG A 18 -9.32 -12.39 22.04
N MET A 19 -8.71 -13.45 22.59
CA MET A 19 -8.11 -13.39 23.93
C MET A 19 -6.97 -12.37 23.98
N PHE A 20 -6.05 -12.38 22.99
CA PHE A 20 -4.98 -11.37 22.91
C PHE A 20 -5.51 -9.96 22.64
N ALA A 21 -6.59 -9.83 21.86
CA ALA A 21 -7.23 -8.54 21.64
C ALA A 21 -7.82 -7.95 22.93
N ALA A 22 -8.43 -8.78 23.78
CA ALA A 22 -8.93 -8.38 25.09
C ALA A 22 -7.80 -7.88 26.03
N ASP A 23 -6.58 -8.43 25.88
CA ASP A 23 -5.40 -8.03 26.64
C ASP A 23 -4.64 -6.84 26.04
N GLY A 24 -5.08 -6.30 24.89
CA GLY A 24 -4.38 -5.22 24.18
C GLY A 24 -3.07 -5.66 23.49
N ALA A 25 -2.83 -6.95 23.34
CA ALA A 25 -1.59 -7.51 22.77
C ALA A 25 -1.63 -7.52 21.23
N ALA A 26 -1.61 -6.33 20.62
CA ALA A 26 -1.74 -6.15 19.17
C ALA A 26 -0.76 -6.98 18.29
N PRO A 27 0.53 -7.17 18.66
CA PRO A 27 1.44 -7.97 17.84
C PRO A 27 1.03 -9.45 17.75
N ALA A 28 0.55 -10.04 18.84
CA ALA A 28 0.04 -11.41 18.84
C ALA A 28 -1.24 -11.53 18.00
N VAL A 29 -2.13 -10.54 18.07
CA VAL A 29 -3.34 -10.48 17.21
C VAL A 29 -2.95 -10.45 15.73
N ALA A 30 -1.96 -9.64 15.34
CA ALA A 30 -1.51 -9.55 13.96
C ALA A 30 -0.93 -10.89 13.45
N VAL A 31 -0.13 -11.58 14.28
CA VAL A 31 0.41 -12.91 13.95
C VAL A 31 -0.72 -13.92 13.74
N LEU A 32 -1.71 -13.96 14.63
CA LEU A 32 -2.79 -14.94 14.58
C LEU A 32 -3.81 -14.65 13.46
N ALA A 33 -4.00 -13.38 13.10
CA ALA A 33 -4.93 -12.97 12.05
C ALA A 33 -4.35 -13.15 10.63
N HIS A 34 -3.03 -13.08 10.48
CA HIS A 34 -2.35 -13.17 9.18
C HIS A 34 -1.50 -14.44 9.01
N GLY A 35 -1.36 -15.24 10.06
CA GLY A 35 -0.63 -16.49 10.03
C GLY A 35 -1.47 -17.62 9.48
N ALA A 36 -0.99 -18.30 8.44
CA ALA A 36 -1.56 -19.58 8.01
C ALA A 36 -1.06 -20.69 8.96
N PRO A 37 -1.94 -21.38 9.71
CA PRO A 37 -1.56 -22.46 10.60
C PRO A 37 -1.20 -23.74 9.85
N GLU A 38 -0.17 -24.41 10.33
CA GLU A 38 0.20 -25.76 9.92
C GLU A 38 0.67 -26.54 11.15
N VAL A 39 0.05 -27.69 11.43
CA VAL A 39 0.46 -28.55 12.54
C VAL A 39 1.38 -29.62 12.01
N VAL A 40 2.62 -29.67 12.50
CA VAL A 40 3.66 -30.60 12.04
C VAL A 40 4.07 -31.51 13.20
N GLN A 41 4.12 -32.82 12.95
CA GLN A 41 4.72 -33.75 13.91
C GLN A 41 6.24 -33.63 13.85
N THR A 42 6.87 -33.26 14.95
CA THR A 42 8.32 -33.02 15.05
C THR A 42 9.05 -34.13 15.79
N GLY A 43 8.32 -35.01 16.47
CA GLY A 43 8.93 -36.11 17.21
C GLY A 43 7.96 -37.23 17.57
N TYR A 44 8.56 -38.33 18.01
CA TYR A 44 7.87 -39.46 18.62
C TYR A 44 8.81 -40.06 19.67
N ASP A 45 8.34 -40.10 20.92
CA ASP A 45 8.98 -40.85 22.00
C ASP A 45 8.23 -42.18 22.16
N ASN A 46 8.93 -43.29 22.27
CA ASN A 46 8.32 -44.62 22.40
C ASN A 46 8.23 -45.12 23.85
N TRP A 47 8.57 -44.29 24.84
CA TRP A 47 8.39 -44.60 26.25
C TRP A 47 6.89 -44.56 26.64
N ASN A 48 6.42 -45.51 27.47
CA ASN A 48 5.13 -45.49 28.21
C ASN A 48 3.88 -45.37 27.32
N GLY A 49 3.84 -46.08 26.20
CA GLY A 49 2.67 -46.08 25.31
C GLY A 49 2.77 -45.10 24.14
N GLY A 50 3.88 -44.37 24.04
CA GLY A 50 4.22 -43.53 22.91
C GLY A 50 3.69 -42.11 23.05
N THR A 51 4.55 -41.10 22.85
CA THR A 51 4.16 -39.69 22.84
C THR A 51 4.52 -39.04 21.51
N TYR A 52 3.51 -38.60 20.78
CA TYR A 52 3.64 -37.83 19.54
C TYR A 52 3.80 -36.36 19.87
N THR A 53 4.87 -35.76 19.34
CA THR A 53 5.18 -34.34 19.58
C THR A 53 4.91 -33.52 18.34
N TYR A 54 4.17 -32.43 18.50
CA TYR A 54 3.77 -31.52 17.44
C TYR A 54 4.26 -30.10 17.68
N GLU A 55 4.39 -29.36 16.60
CA GLU A 55 4.64 -27.93 16.58
C GLU A 55 3.60 -27.24 15.70
N LEU A 56 3.09 -26.10 16.17
CA LEU A 56 2.20 -25.24 15.38
C LEU A 56 3.06 -24.21 14.65
N LEU A 57 3.15 -24.34 13.34
CA LEU A 57 3.77 -23.35 12.48
C LEU A 57 2.73 -22.29 12.11
N LEU A 58 3.10 -21.02 12.26
CA LEU A 58 2.32 -19.86 11.82
C LEU A 58 3.10 -19.16 10.71
N ARG A 59 2.68 -19.38 9.45
CA ARG A 59 3.30 -18.75 8.27
C ARG A 59 2.70 -17.37 8.06
N VAL A 60 3.44 -16.32 8.41
CA VAL A 60 3.00 -14.92 8.32
C VAL A 60 3.64 -14.21 7.12
N PRO A 61 3.02 -13.16 6.55
CA PRO A 61 3.66 -12.35 5.51
C PRO A 61 5.05 -11.86 5.92
N TYR A 62 6.01 -11.87 5.00
CA TYR A 62 7.41 -11.54 5.31
C TYR A 62 7.59 -10.12 5.88
N LEU A 63 6.76 -9.16 5.44
CA LEU A 63 6.74 -7.79 5.96
C LEU A 63 6.35 -7.76 7.45
N LEU A 64 5.33 -8.54 7.82
CA LEU A 64 4.90 -8.66 9.21
C LEU A 64 6.00 -9.31 10.04
N HIS A 65 6.59 -10.42 9.57
CA HIS A 65 7.72 -11.06 10.24
C HIS A 65 8.90 -10.09 10.45
N GLY A 66 9.23 -9.29 9.44
CA GLY A 66 10.27 -8.26 9.52
C GLY A 66 9.98 -7.17 10.55
N GLN A 67 8.71 -6.77 10.72
CA GLN A 67 8.28 -5.80 11.73
C GLN A 67 8.34 -6.34 13.15
N LEU A 68 8.13 -7.66 13.34
CA LEU A 68 8.20 -8.29 14.66
C LEU A 68 9.64 -8.34 15.18
N GLY A 69 10.64 -8.51 14.30
CA GLY A 69 12.06 -8.48 14.66
C GLY A 69 12.38 -9.40 15.84
N ASP A 70 13.04 -8.86 16.87
CA ASP A 70 13.48 -9.61 18.05
C ASP A 70 12.32 -10.09 18.95
N SER A 71 11.09 -9.61 18.74
CA SER A 71 9.93 -9.98 19.56
C SER A 71 9.34 -11.36 19.21
N VAL A 72 9.78 -11.99 18.12
CA VAL A 72 9.23 -13.27 17.63
C VAL A 72 9.27 -14.36 18.70
N ALA A 73 10.42 -14.55 19.37
CA ALA A 73 10.58 -15.62 20.36
C ALA A 73 9.66 -15.42 21.59
N GLU A 74 9.42 -14.18 22.01
CA GLU A 74 8.51 -13.88 23.11
C GLU A 74 7.04 -14.06 22.71
N LEU A 75 6.70 -13.74 21.45
CA LEU A 75 5.37 -14.00 20.91
C LEU A 75 5.06 -15.50 20.82
N GLU A 76 5.99 -16.30 20.30
CA GLU A 76 5.89 -17.78 20.26
C GLU A 76 5.61 -18.36 21.65
N LYS A 77 6.39 -17.94 22.66
CA LYS A 77 6.20 -18.35 24.07
C LYS A 77 4.86 -17.91 24.63
N SER A 78 4.35 -16.74 24.26
CA SER A 78 3.08 -16.21 24.76
C SER A 78 1.86 -16.89 24.13
N ILE A 79 1.94 -17.30 22.86
CA ILE A 79 0.83 -17.90 22.10
C ILE A 79 0.62 -19.36 22.51
N LEU A 80 1.71 -20.12 22.67
CA LEU A 80 1.68 -21.55 23.01
C LEU A 80 0.73 -21.91 24.18
N PRO A 81 0.80 -21.28 25.38
CA PRO A 81 -0.07 -21.65 26.49
C PRO A 81 -1.55 -21.39 26.20
N ARG A 82 -1.89 -20.40 25.36
CA ARG A 82 -3.30 -20.10 25.02
C ARG A 82 -3.86 -21.08 24.00
N VAL A 83 -3.04 -21.50 23.04
CA VAL A 83 -3.41 -22.55 22.07
C VAL A 83 -3.64 -23.87 22.80
N ARG A 84 -2.80 -24.21 23.79
CA ARG A 84 -2.91 -25.43 24.59
C ARG A 84 -4.25 -25.57 25.32
N LEU A 85 -4.94 -24.47 25.63
CA LEU A 85 -6.27 -24.50 26.26
C LEU A 85 -7.34 -25.21 25.40
N PHE A 86 -7.10 -25.33 24.11
CA PHE A 86 -8.05 -25.91 23.15
C PHE A 86 -7.69 -27.33 22.70
N LEU A 87 -6.54 -27.85 23.17
CA LEU A 87 -6.16 -29.24 22.94
C LEU A 87 -6.99 -30.15 23.85
N GLY A 88 -7.52 -31.24 23.28
CA GLY A 88 -8.39 -32.15 24.01
C GLY A 88 -7.67 -32.88 25.14
N ALA A 89 -8.28 -32.95 26.32
CA ALA A 89 -7.78 -33.72 27.46
C ALA A 89 -7.81 -35.25 27.22
N GLU A 90 -8.41 -35.70 26.12
CA GLU A 90 -8.65 -37.11 25.80
C GLU A 90 -7.53 -37.76 24.95
N ASP A 91 -6.56 -36.98 24.46
CA ASP A 91 -5.41 -37.45 23.68
C ASP A 91 -4.13 -37.46 24.52
N GLU A 92 -4.06 -38.36 25.51
CA GLU A 92 -2.95 -38.46 26.49
C GLU A 92 -1.56 -38.66 25.85
N ASN A 93 -1.52 -39.16 24.61
CA ASN A 93 -0.30 -39.48 23.87
C ASN A 93 0.14 -38.40 22.88
N HIS A 94 -0.53 -37.25 22.81
CA HIS A 94 -0.20 -36.19 21.86
C HIS A 94 0.09 -34.89 22.61
N GLN A 95 1.21 -34.23 22.28
CA GLN A 95 1.58 -32.96 22.88
C GLN A 95 1.97 -31.91 21.84
N LEU A 96 1.52 -30.67 22.08
CA LEU A 96 2.01 -29.50 21.34
C LEU A 96 3.21 -28.91 22.09
N ALA A 97 4.41 -29.15 21.58
CA ALA A 97 5.65 -28.70 22.20
C ALA A 97 5.94 -27.22 21.96
N GLY A 98 5.52 -26.66 20.83
CA GLY A 98 5.90 -25.31 20.42
C GLY A 98 4.93 -24.63 19.46
N VAL A 99 5.09 -23.31 19.38
CA VAL A 99 4.56 -22.45 18.32
C VAL A 99 5.75 -21.79 17.66
N SER A 100 5.72 -21.71 16.33
CA SER A 100 6.83 -21.18 15.55
C SER A 100 6.31 -20.25 14.46
N ILE A 101 6.70 -18.98 14.57
CA ILE A 101 6.33 -17.95 13.62
C ILE A 101 7.40 -17.94 12.54
N ARG A 102 6.98 -18.12 11.29
CA ARG A 102 7.88 -18.21 10.14
C ARG A 102 7.39 -17.32 9.02
N PRO A 103 8.28 -16.71 8.22
CA PRO A 103 7.85 -16.00 7.03
C PRO A 103 7.22 -17.00 6.05
N ALA A 104 6.09 -16.63 5.49
CA ALA A 104 5.49 -17.33 4.37
C ALA A 104 6.44 -17.25 3.17
N VAL A 105 6.66 -18.38 2.51
CA VAL A 105 7.46 -18.43 1.28
C VAL A 105 6.54 -18.04 0.13
N GLU A 106 6.78 -16.88 -0.45
CA GLU A 106 6.06 -16.41 -1.63
C GLU A 106 6.80 -16.82 -2.90
N VAL A 107 6.07 -17.45 -3.84
CA VAL A 107 6.61 -17.77 -5.16
C VAL A 107 6.41 -16.55 -6.07
N ASP A 108 7.46 -15.76 -6.23
CA ASP A 108 7.50 -14.64 -7.17
C ASP A 108 8.61 -14.85 -8.20
N THR A 109 8.24 -15.25 -9.42
CA THR A 109 9.21 -15.49 -10.50
C THR A 109 10.04 -14.26 -10.88
N SER A 110 9.60 -13.07 -10.48
CA SER A 110 10.26 -11.79 -10.76
C SER A 110 11.01 -11.18 -9.57
N TRP A 111 11.16 -11.92 -8.45
CA TRP A 111 11.70 -11.37 -7.20
C TRP A 111 13.10 -10.73 -7.34
N ARG A 112 13.98 -11.31 -8.18
CA ARG A 112 15.32 -10.75 -8.44
C ARG A 112 15.24 -9.40 -9.14
N GLN A 113 14.33 -9.26 -10.11
CA GLN A 113 14.10 -8.00 -10.79
C GLN A 113 13.53 -6.96 -9.83
N LYS A 114 12.52 -7.31 -9.03
CA LYS A 114 11.93 -6.41 -8.02
C LYS A 114 12.95 -5.97 -6.96
N ALA A 115 13.78 -6.88 -6.47
CA ALA A 115 14.86 -6.56 -5.53
C ALA A 115 15.90 -5.61 -6.16
N THR A 116 16.27 -5.84 -7.43
CA THR A 116 17.19 -4.97 -8.17
C THR A 116 16.57 -3.59 -8.40
N THR A 117 15.30 -3.53 -8.77
CA THR A 117 14.51 -2.31 -8.91
C THR A 117 14.47 -1.52 -7.60
N TRP A 118 14.25 -2.19 -6.46
CA TRP A 118 14.27 -1.57 -5.15
C TRP A 118 15.66 -1.03 -4.76
N LEU A 119 16.72 -1.83 -4.95
CA LEU A 119 18.11 -1.42 -4.66
C LEU A 119 18.58 -0.24 -5.52
N THR A 120 18.09 -0.16 -6.76
CA THR A 120 18.43 0.92 -7.69
C THR A 120 17.55 2.16 -7.54
N GLY A 121 16.53 2.12 -6.67
CA GLY A 121 15.52 3.17 -6.54
C GLY A 121 14.61 3.32 -7.77
N ALA A 122 14.73 2.42 -8.75
CA ALA A 122 13.87 2.43 -9.92
C ALA A 122 12.42 2.15 -9.47
N GLY A 123 11.48 3.00 -9.87
CA GLY A 123 10.06 2.82 -9.56
C GLY A 123 9.60 3.20 -8.14
N VAL A 124 10.47 3.69 -7.25
CA VAL A 124 10.01 4.40 -6.04
C VAL A 124 9.76 5.86 -6.41
N ASN A 125 8.50 6.26 -6.48
CA ASN A 125 8.11 7.64 -6.76
C ASN A 125 6.95 8.05 -5.85
N ASN A 126 6.74 9.34 -5.67
CA ASN A 126 5.63 9.89 -4.88
C ASN A 126 4.30 9.95 -5.69
N GLN A 127 4.16 9.12 -6.73
CA GLN A 127 2.98 9.17 -7.60
C GLN A 127 1.83 8.34 -7.02
N GLY A 128 0.62 8.87 -7.16
CA GLY A 128 -0.60 8.17 -6.78
C GLY A 128 -0.84 6.95 -7.66
N ARG A 129 -0.63 5.74 -7.12
CA ARG A 129 -0.79 4.48 -7.87
C ARG A 129 -2.22 3.94 -7.88
N VAL A 130 -3.01 4.20 -6.84
CA VAL A 130 -4.30 3.51 -6.63
C VAL A 130 -5.37 4.48 -6.09
N ARG A 131 -6.36 4.78 -6.93
CA ARG A 131 -7.77 4.92 -6.51
C ARG A 131 -8.54 3.73 -7.10
N SER A 132 -9.57 3.27 -6.41
CA SER A 132 -10.42 2.11 -6.78
C SER A 132 -11.22 2.26 -8.08
N LEU A 133 -11.12 3.38 -8.81
CA LEU A 133 -11.85 3.63 -10.06
C LEU A 133 -11.03 4.27 -11.18
N ASN A 134 -9.77 4.69 -10.94
CA ASN A 134 -8.97 5.38 -11.96
C ASN A 134 -7.48 5.01 -11.82
N VAL A 135 -7.10 3.90 -12.44
CA VAL A 135 -5.74 3.36 -12.47
C VAL A 135 -4.89 4.19 -13.43
N ALA A 136 -3.58 4.31 -13.17
CA ALA A 136 -2.61 4.92 -14.10
C ALA A 136 -1.84 3.80 -14.85
N PRO A 137 -2.35 3.28 -15.98
CA PRO A 137 -1.78 2.12 -16.64
C PRO A 137 -0.59 2.45 -17.55
N LEU A 138 -0.39 3.73 -17.88
CA LEU A 138 0.66 4.15 -18.81
C LEU A 138 1.90 4.59 -18.05
N SER A 139 3.06 4.51 -18.70
CA SER A 139 4.32 4.97 -18.13
C SER A 139 5.25 5.63 -19.14
N ALA A 140 6.01 6.64 -18.70
CA ALA A 140 7.11 7.25 -19.45
C ALA A 140 8.23 7.66 -18.47
N ASP A 141 9.50 7.42 -18.84
CA ASP A 141 10.69 7.75 -18.01
C ASP A 141 10.62 7.25 -16.54
N GLY A 142 9.97 6.11 -16.30
CA GLY A 142 9.79 5.55 -14.94
C GLY A 142 8.69 6.22 -14.11
N LEU A 143 7.89 7.10 -14.72
CA LEU A 143 6.72 7.77 -14.14
C LEU A 143 5.43 7.21 -14.75
N LEU A 144 4.33 7.27 -14.01
CA LEU A 144 2.99 6.79 -14.36
C LEU A 144 2.11 7.94 -14.86
N PHE A 145 1.16 7.59 -15.73
CA PHE A 145 0.18 8.50 -16.35
C PHE A 145 -1.16 7.79 -16.55
N ARG A 146 -2.27 8.55 -16.53
CA ARG A 146 -3.63 8.04 -16.73
C ARG A 146 -4.05 8.09 -18.20
N SER A 147 -3.48 8.98 -19.01
CA SER A 147 -3.86 9.15 -20.41
C SER A 147 -2.68 9.51 -21.35
N PRO A 148 -2.77 9.22 -22.67
CA PRO A 148 -1.75 9.65 -23.63
C PRO A 148 -1.54 11.18 -23.70
N PRO A 149 -2.59 12.03 -23.63
CA PRO A 149 -2.40 13.48 -23.58
C PRO A 149 -1.55 13.96 -22.39
N GLU A 150 -1.64 13.31 -21.22
CA GLU A 150 -0.75 13.61 -20.09
C GLU A 150 0.72 13.31 -20.44
N ILE A 151 0.99 12.24 -21.19
CA ILE A 151 2.36 11.91 -21.61
C ILE A 151 2.92 12.96 -22.57
N GLU A 152 2.11 13.46 -23.51
CA GLU A 152 2.55 14.53 -24.41
C GLU A 152 2.78 15.84 -23.65
N LEU A 153 1.90 16.17 -22.70
CA LEU A 153 2.08 17.32 -21.82
C LEU A 153 3.34 17.19 -20.95
N TYR A 154 3.60 15.99 -20.39
CA TYR A 154 4.83 15.68 -19.67
C TYR A 154 6.08 15.97 -20.51
N ARG A 155 6.12 15.48 -21.75
CA ARG A 155 7.24 15.72 -22.66
C ARG A 155 7.41 17.19 -22.99
N ALA A 156 6.31 17.90 -23.24
CA ALA A 156 6.31 19.33 -23.51
C ALA A 156 6.86 20.13 -22.31
N LEU A 157 6.37 19.89 -21.09
CA LEU A 157 6.84 20.53 -19.86
C LEU A 157 8.33 20.26 -19.62
N LYS A 158 8.77 19.01 -19.82
CA LYS A 158 10.18 18.61 -19.73
C LYS A 158 11.04 19.37 -20.73
N SER A 159 10.62 19.46 -21.99
CA SER A 159 11.35 20.21 -23.02
C SER A 159 11.41 21.71 -22.77
N ALA A 160 10.41 22.27 -22.08
CA ALA A 160 10.35 23.68 -21.71
C ALA A 160 11.25 24.03 -20.51
N GLY A 161 11.89 23.04 -19.87
CA GLY A 161 12.80 23.26 -18.74
C GLY A 161 12.10 23.71 -17.46
N VAL A 162 10.82 23.37 -17.30
CA VAL A 162 10.00 23.74 -16.14
C VAL A 162 10.13 22.69 -15.04
N SER A 163 10.06 23.10 -13.77
CA SER A 163 10.00 22.16 -12.64
C SER A 163 8.55 21.73 -12.40
N PHE A 164 8.29 20.42 -12.40
CA PHE A 164 6.95 19.89 -12.18
C PHE A 164 6.98 18.45 -11.62
N ALA A 165 5.84 18.00 -11.09
CA ALA A 165 5.59 16.64 -10.64
C ALA A 165 4.32 16.10 -11.30
N PRO A 166 4.37 14.97 -12.03
CA PRO A 166 3.16 14.29 -12.54
C PRO A 166 2.56 13.37 -11.47
N LEU A 167 1.23 13.34 -11.37
CA LEU A 167 0.45 12.56 -10.40
C LEU A 167 0.92 12.61 -8.93
N PRO A 168 1.36 13.75 -8.37
CA PRO A 168 1.81 13.81 -6.99
C PRO A 168 0.66 13.52 -6.01
N VAL A 169 0.95 12.78 -4.96
CA VAL A 169 0.01 12.61 -3.83
C VAL A 169 0.25 13.71 -2.81
N PHE A 170 -0.80 14.47 -2.49
CA PHE A 170 -0.84 15.34 -1.32
C PHE A 170 -1.76 14.74 -0.27
N VAL A 171 -1.30 14.73 0.99
CA VAL A 171 -2.05 14.26 2.14
C VAL A 171 -2.10 15.37 3.19
N ARG A 172 -3.29 15.65 3.72
CA ARG A 172 -3.48 16.47 4.92
C ARG A 172 -4.06 15.58 6.01
N GLY A 173 -3.28 15.38 7.07
CA GLY A 173 -3.75 14.79 8.33
C GLY A 173 -4.31 15.86 9.27
N GLY A 174 -4.66 15.46 10.49
CA GLY A 174 -5.26 16.33 11.51
C GLY A 174 -6.65 15.81 11.92
N THR A 175 -7.54 16.71 12.32
CA THR A 175 -8.93 16.37 12.70
C THR A 175 -9.73 15.73 11.57
N THR A 176 -9.37 16.03 10.32
CA THR A 176 -9.97 15.42 9.12
C THR A 176 -8.86 14.99 8.17
N TYR A 177 -8.98 13.78 7.63
CA TYR A 177 -8.10 13.27 6.58
C TYR A 177 -8.53 13.80 5.21
N SER A 178 -7.58 14.30 4.42
CA SER A 178 -7.80 14.65 3.01
C SER A 178 -6.63 14.18 2.15
N ARG A 179 -6.94 13.70 0.95
CA ARG A 179 -5.96 13.22 -0.03
C ARG A 179 -6.36 13.66 -1.43
N ILE A 180 -5.47 14.36 -2.12
CA ILE A 180 -5.66 14.85 -3.49
C ILE A 180 -4.50 14.41 -4.39
N GLU A 181 -4.82 14.12 -5.65
CA GLU A 181 -3.90 13.70 -6.70
C GLU A 181 -4.21 14.49 -7.99
N PRO A 182 -3.72 15.73 -8.12
CA PRO A 182 -3.80 16.45 -9.38
C PRO A 182 -2.98 15.73 -10.45
N ASP A 183 -3.32 15.90 -11.72
CA ASP A 183 -2.55 15.29 -12.81
C ASP A 183 -1.12 15.84 -12.89
N PHE A 184 -0.95 17.15 -12.69
CA PHE A 184 0.37 17.79 -12.57
C PHE A 184 0.39 18.85 -11.47
N VAL A 185 1.57 19.04 -10.87
CA VAL A 185 1.90 20.27 -10.15
C VAL A 185 3.14 20.89 -10.77
N ILE A 186 3.03 22.17 -11.13
CA ILE A 186 4.06 22.96 -11.78
C ILE A 186 4.54 24.04 -10.80
N ILE A 187 5.86 24.18 -10.67
CA ILE A 187 6.51 25.19 -9.84
C ILE A 187 7.39 26.03 -10.74
N GLN A 188 7.04 27.31 -10.91
CA GLN A 188 7.80 28.21 -11.76
C GLN A 188 7.75 29.63 -11.19
N ALA A 189 8.93 30.26 -11.07
CA ALA A 189 9.07 31.66 -10.67
C ALA A 189 8.34 32.03 -9.35
N GLY A 190 8.29 31.11 -8.39
CA GLY A 190 7.62 31.30 -7.09
C GLY A 190 6.11 31.06 -7.10
N VAL A 191 5.54 30.66 -8.24
CA VAL A 191 4.13 30.28 -8.38
C VAL A 191 4.02 28.75 -8.38
N VAL A 192 3.08 28.24 -7.60
CA VAL A 192 2.66 26.83 -7.61
C VAL A 192 1.31 26.75 -8.32
N LEU A 193 1.24 25.89 -9.33
CA LEU A 193 0.05 25.64 -10.14
C LEU A 193 -0.24 24.13 -10.11
N ALA A 194 -1.43 23.71 -9.67
CA ALA A 194 -1.91 22.35 -9.90
C ALA A 194 -2.79 22.35 -11.16
N LEU A 195 -2.58 21.35 -12.02
CA LEU A 195 -3.22 21.24 -13.33
C LEU A 195 -3.93 19.90 -13.43
N GLU A 196 -5.18 19.93 -13.89
CA GLU A 196 -5.99 18.74 -14.22
C GLU A 196 -6.17 18.66 -15.74
N VAL A 197 -6.04 17.45 -16.31
CA VAL A 197 -6.25 17.17 -17.73
C VAL A 197 -7.61 16.50 -17.89
N ASP A 198 -8.62 17.28 -18.26
CA ASP A 198 -10.01 16.82 -18.37
C ASP A 198 -10.19 16.01 -19.68
N GLY A 199 -10.57 14.74 -19.56
CA GLY A 199 -10.92 13.87 -20.69
C GLY A 199 -12.36 14.05 -21.18
N ASP A 200 -12.64 13.70 -22.43
CA ASP A 200 -13.99 13.79 -23.04
C ASP A 200 -15.02 12.78 -22.47
N THR A 201 -14.63 11.98 -21.47
CA THR A 201 -15.52 11.03 -20.80
C THR A 201 -16.02 11.61 -19.48
N VAL A 202 -17.14 12.31 -19.60
CA VAL A 202 -18.17 12.57 -18.57
C VAL A 202 -17.69 12.39 -17.13
N HIS A 203 -17.04 13.42 -16.58
CA HIS A 203 -16.96 13.58 -15.13
C HIS A 203 -18.39 13.82 -14.61
N THR A 204 -19.04 12.77 -14.12
CA THR A 204 -20.24 12.86 -13.27
C THR A 204 -19.88 13.24 -11.83
N GLU A 205 -18.84 14.06 -11.63
CA GLU A 205 -18.62 14.69 -10.33
C GLU A 205 -19.51 15.92 -10.25
N THR A 206 -20.26 16.02 -9.15
CA THR A 206 -21.01 17.23 -8.86
C THR A 206 -20.05 18.41 -8.72
N PRO A 207 -20.48 19.66 -9.03
CA PRO A 207 -19.67 20.84 -8.80
C PRO A 207 -19.12 20.93 -7.36
N ALA A 208 -19.85 20.38 -6.37
CA ALA A 208 -19.43 20.31 -4.99
C ALA A 208 -18.26 19.34 -4.75
N GLU A 209 -18.24 18.18 -5.39
CA GLU A 209 -17.16 17.19 -5.28
C GLU A 209 -15.89 17.67 -5.98
N ALA A 210 -16.04 18.29 -7.15
CA ALA A 210 -14.93 18.92 -7.88
C ALA A 210 -14.31 20.08 -7.07
N HIS A 211 -15.15 20.88 -6.41
CA HIS A 211 -14.70 21.98 -5.54
C HIS A 211 -14.08 21.47 -4.24
N ALA A 212 -14.60 20.38 -3.65
CA ALA A 212 -14.06 19.77 -2.43
C ALA A 212 -12.67 19.15 -2.65
N ARG A 213 -12.41 18.57 -3.84
CA ARG A 213 -11.11 17.99 -4.21
C ARG A 213 -10.00 19.01 -4.17
N THR A 214 -10.18 20.16 -4.81
CA THR A 214 -9.12 21.14 -5.06
C THR A 214 -9.00 22.19 -3.95
N ARG A 215 -10.05 22.34 -3.12
CA ARG A 215 -10.09 23.24 -1.97
C ARG A 215 -8.90 23.07 -1.02
N MET A 216 -8.43 21.84 -0.84
CA MET A 216 -7.27 21.55 0.02
C MET A 216 -6.05 22.40 -0.38
N LEU A 217 -5.64 22.36 -1.64
CA LEU A 217 -4.45 23.06 -2.12
C LEU A 217 -4.72 24.55 -2.36
N GLN A 218 -5.92 24.91 -2.81
CA GLN A 218 -6.30 26.31 -3.03
C GLN A 218 -6.14 27.18 -1.78
N HIS A 219 -6.54 26.66 -0.61
CA HIS A 219 -6.38 27.38 0.66
C HIS A 219 -4.91 27.61 1.06
N GLU A 220 -3.96 26.85 0.51
CA GLU A 220 -2.53 27.02 0.73
C GLU A 220 -1.88 27.95 -0.30
N GLY A 221 -2.69 28.61 -1.14
CA GLY A 221 -2.20 29.55 -2.17
C GLY A 221 -1.76 28.88 -3.48
N VAL A 222 -2.06 27.59 -3.67
CA VAL A 222 -1.87 26.88 -4.95
C VAL A 222 -2.96 27.31 -5.93
N ASN A 223 -2.56 27.69 -7.15
CA ASN A 223 -3.50 28.03 -8.22
C ASN A 223 -3.92 26.75 -8.93
N ILE A 224 -5.18 26.66 -9.34
CA ILE A 224 -5.70 25.47 -10.02
C ILE A 224 -6.06 25.87 -11.45
N GLU A 225 -5.56 25.12 -12.42
CA GLU A 225 -5.92 25.26 -13.82
C GLU A 225 -6.42 23.93 -14.37
N ARG A 226 -7.22 24.01 -15.43
CA ARG A 226 -7.72 22.83 -16.15
C ARG A 226 -7.41 22.99 -17.63
N ILE A 227 -7.09 21.88 -18.27
CA ILE A 227 -6.87 21.84 -19.71
C ILE A 227 -7.62 20.65 -20.29
N HIS A 228 -8.20 20.84 -21.47
CA HIS A 228 -8.88 19.73 -22.14
C HIS A 228 -7.86 18.78 -22.78
N ALA A 229 -8.13 17.48 -22.71
CA ALA A 229 -7.27 16.43 -23.25
C ALA A 229 -6.94 16.62 -24.74
N HIS A 230 -7.88 17.14 -25.55
CA HIS A 230 -7.64 17.40 -26.98
C HIS A 230 -6.56 18.46 -27.22
N GLU A 231 -6.35 19.39 -26.28
CA GLU A 231 -5.31 20.42 -26.36
C GLU A 231 -3.91 19.85 -26.13
N CYS A 232 -3.80 18.61 -25.65
CA CYS A 232 -2.56 17.88 -25.46
C CYS A 232 -2.51 16.58 -26.30
N ALA A 233 -3.41 16.41 -27.28
CA ALA A 233 -3.52 15.16 -28.03
C ALA A 233 -2.34 14.86 -28.96
N THR A 234 -1.51 15.86 -29.28
CA THR A 234 -0.31 15.70 -30.11
C THR A 234 0.89 16.43 -29.49
N PRO A 235 2.13 16.08 -29.86
CA PRO A 235 3.32 16.77 -29.35
C PRO A 235 3.30 18.29 -29.60
N GLU A 236 2.79 18.73 -30.74
CA GLU A 236 2.71 20.16 -31.07
C GLU A 236 1.61 20.88 -30.29
N ALA A 237 0.44 20.24 -30.15
CA ALA A 237 -0.64 20.77 -29.32
C ALA A 237 -0.19 20.92 -27.86
N ALA A 238 0.49 19.91 -27.30
CA ALA A 238 1.03 19.94 -25.94
C ALA A 238 2.07 21.06 -25.74
N LYS A 239 2.94 21.33 -26.71
CA LYS A 239 3.86 22.48 -26.64
C LYS A 239 3.10 23.82 -26.58
N ASN A 240 2.08 23.98 -27.42
CA ASN A 240 1.25 25.19 -27.42
C ASN A 240 0.50 25.34 -26.09
N ALA A 241 -0.01 24.24 -25.52
CA ALA A 241 -0.61 24.22 -24.19
C ALA A 241 0.37 24.72 -23.11
N VAL A 242 1.61 24.23 -23.10
CA VAL A 242 2.65 24.66 -22.15
C VAL A 242 2.95 26.15 -22.27
N VAL A 243 3.02 26.70 -23.49
CA VAL A 243 3.21 28.15 -23.69
C VAL A 243 2.10 28.96 -23.00
N ARG A 244 0.84 28.53 -23.13
CA ARG A 244 -0.29 29.20 -22.46
C ARG A 244 -0.23 29.05 -20.93
N ILE A 245 0.08 27.85 -20.43
CA ILE A 245 0.23 27.58 -19.00
C ILE A 245 1.28 28.51 -18.39
N LEU A 246 2.42 28.67 -19.07
CA LEU A 246 3.48 29.58 -18.63
C LEU A 246 3.04 31.05 -18.66
N ALA A 247 2.23 31.46 -19.65
CA ALA A 247 1.65 32.80 -19.68
C ALA A 247 0.67 33.04 -18.50
N VAL A 248 -0.12 32.03 -18.13
CA VAL A 248 -0.98 32.09 -16.93
C VAL A 248 -0.14 32.27 -15.67
N ILE A 249 0.93 31.47 -15.51
CA ILE A 249 1.86 31.59 -14.38
C ILE A 249 2.46 33.01 -14.32
N ALA A 250 2.89 33.56 -15.45
CA ALA A 250 3.43 34.92 -15.51
C ALA A 250 2.40 35.97 -15.07
N LYS A 251 1.13 35.83 -15.48
CA LYS A 251 0.04 36.72 -15.06
C LYS A 251 -0.23 36.61 -13.55
N ILE A 252 -0.24 35.40 -13.00
CA ILE A 252 -0.42 35.18 -11.55
C ILE A 252 0.72 35.84 -10.77
N LYS A 253 1.97 35.67 -11.23
CA LYS A 253 3.13 36.30 -10.60
C LYS A 253 3.00 37.81 -10.61
N ALA A 254 2.64 38.40 -11.75
CA ALA A 254 2.45 39.85 -11.88
C ALA A 254 1.35 40.38 -10.95
N ALA A 255 0.29 39.61 -10.70
CA ALA A 255 -0.78 40.01 -9.78
C ALA A 255 -0.40 39.91 -8.28
N ARG A 256 0.68 39.19 -7.95
CA ARG A 256 1.22 39.05 -6.57
C ARG A 256 2.32 40.05 -6.25
N THR A 257 2.78 40.82 -7.25
CA THR A 257 3.85 41.81 -7.14
C THR A 257 3.25 43.21 -7.15
#